data_AF-A0A465JK85-F1
#
_entry.id   AF-A0A465JK85-F1
#
_cell.length_a   1.000
_cell.length_b   1.000
_cell.length_c   1.000
_cell.angle_alpha   90.00
_cell.angle_beta   90.00
_cell.angle_gamma   90.00
#
_symmetry.space_group_name_H-M   'P 1'
#
loop_
_entity.id
_entity.type
_entity.pdbx_description
1 polymer ?
#
loop_
_entity_poly.entity_id
_entity_poly.type
_entity_poly.pdbx_seq_one_letter_code
_entity_poly.pdbx_strand_id
1 'polypeptide(L)'
;MTTKSDLLEKLTRKFSNIPNVTPELLSDWLDEAIEAEGFPSSQDSFDGYETQILLRARIIGVEDLALNTAHFFNFSDGEESISKGNTSSNYQKLLAQLKAQYAEQFGNVSTFKVLKRLDRA
;
A
#
# COMPACT_ATOMS: atom_id res chain seq x y z
N MET A 1 20.88 -5.79 -9.61
CA MET A 1 19.74 -6.45 -10.26
C MET A 1 18.82 -6.96 -9.19
N THR A 2 17.80 -6.17 -8.90
CA THR A 2 16.76 -6.57 -7.97
C THR A 2 15.70 -7.34 -8.72
N THR A 3 15.53 -8.60 -8.33
CA THR A 3 14.59 -9.52 -8.94
C THR A 3 13.24 -9.51 -8.22
N LYS A 4 12.20 -10.03 -8.87
CA LYS A 4 10.88 -10.18 -8.26
C LYS A 4 10.93 -10.95 -6.93
N SER A 5 11.77 -11.99 -6.84
CA SER A 5 11.94 -12.78 -5.61
C SER A 5 12.52 -11.97 -4.45
N ASP A 6 13.46 -11.06 -4.71
CA ASP A 6 14.02 -10.18 -3.68
C ASP A 6 12.98 -9.18 -3.16
N LEU A 7 12.14 -8.63 -4.06
CA LEU A 7 11.01 -7.78 -3.69
C LEU A 7 9.98 -8.53 -2.83
N LEU A 8 9.65 -9.77 -3.21
CA LEU A 8 8.72 -10.61 -2.46
C LEU A 8 9.24 -10.92 -1.06
N GLU A 9 10.54 -11.22 -0.91
CA GLU A 9 11.14 -11.46 0.41
C GLU A 9 11.09 -10.19 1.28
N LYS A 10 11.42 -9.02 0.71
CA LYS A 10 11.32 -7.72 1.39
C LYS A 10 9.88 -7.40 1.81
N LEU A 11 8.90 -7.74 0.98
CA LEU A 11 7.48 -7.57 1.30
C LEU A 11 7.07 -8.52 2.43
N THR A 12 7.46 -9.79 2.34
CA THR A 12 7.17 -10.82 3.34
C THR A 12 7.71 -10.45 4.72
N ARG A 13 8.94 -9.95 4.81
CA ARG A 13 9.54 -9.48 6.07
C ARG A 13 8.76 -8.33 6.72
N LYS A 14 7.96 -7.58 5.96
CA LYS A 14 7.16 -6.46 6.48
C LYS A 14 5.76 -6.88 6.90
N PHE A 15 5.22 -7.91 6.27
CA PHE A 15 3.88 -8.45 6.58
C PHE A 15 3.93 -9.71 7.45
N SER A 16 5.11 -10.20 7.84
CA SER A 16 5.28 -11.44 8.63
C SER A 16 4.62 -11.44 10.01
N ASN A 17 4.33 -10.27 10.58
CA ASN A 17 3.61 -10.14 11.85
C ASN A 17 2.10 -9.89 11.67
N ILE A 18 1.58 -9.90 10.43
CA ILE A 18 0.18 -9.63 10.16
C ILE A 18 -0.56 -10.97 10.06
N PRO A 19 -1.59 -11.20 10.90
CA PRO A 19 -2.37 -12.44 10.85
C PRO A 19 -3.15 -12.53 9.53
N ASN A 20 -3.31 -13.76 9.03
CA ASN A 20 -4.05 -14.10 7.80
C ASN A 20 -3.44 -13.62 6.47
N VAL A 21 -2.19 -13.15 6.47
CA VAL A 21 -1.48 -12.86 5.22
C VAL A 21 -0.76 -14.12 4.75
N THR A 22 -1.20 -14.67 3.61
CA THR A 22 -0.55 -15.82 2.98
C THR A 22 0.55 -15.36 2.01
N PRO A 23 1.57 -16.19 1.74
CA PRO A 23 2.58 -15.88 0.73
C PRO A 23 1.99 -15.73 -0.68
N GLU A 24 0.87 -16.39 -0.97
CA GLU A 24 0.15 -16.25 -2.24
C GLU A 24 -0.45 -14.84 -2.39
N LEU A 25 -1.09 -14.31 -1.35
CA LEU A 25 -1.60 -12.93 -1.34
C LEU A 25 -0.47 -11.91 -1.51
N LEU A 26 0.67 -12.14 -0.87
CA LEU A 26 1.84 -11.27 -1.02
C LEU A 26 2.40 -11.27 -2.44
N SER A 27 2.37 -12.42 -3.12
CA SER A 27 2.75 -12.50 -4.53
C SER A 27 1.76 -11.74 -5.40
N ASP A 28 0.46 -11.92 -5.17
CA ASP A 28 -0.60 -11.27 -5.93
C ASP A 28 -0.53 -9.74 -5.82
N TRP A 29 -0.37 -9.20 -4.61
CA TRP A 29 -0.18 -7.77 -4.39
C TRP A 29 1.08 -7.21 -5.04
N LEU A 30 2.14 -8.02 -5.12
CA LEU A 30 3.38 -7.62 -5.78
C LEU A 30 3.20 -7.61 -7.30
N ASP A 31 2.52 -8.61 -7.86
CA ASP A 31 2.17 -8.67 -9.28
C ASP A 31 1.30 -7.48 -9.69
N GLU A 32 0.22 -7.20 -8.94
CA GLU A 32 -0.64 -6.06 -9.20
C GLU A 32 0.13 -4.73 -9.09
N ALA A 33 1.06 -4.62 -8.13
CA ALA A 33 1.92 -3.45 -8.01
C ALA A 33 2.84 -3.28 -9.22
N ILE A 34 3.46 -4.34 -9.71
CA ILE A 34 4.34 -4.33 -10.88
C ILE A 34 3.55 -3.88 -12.13
N GLU A 35 2.35 -4.44 -12.33
CA GLU A 35 1.46 -4.08 -13.43
C GLU A 35 0.99 -2.62 -13.32
N ALA A 36 0.65 -2.16 -12.12
CA ALA A 36 0.20 -0.79 -11.87
C ALA A 36 1.29 0.27 -12.09
N GLU A 37 2.56 -0.10 -11.91
CA GLU A 37 3.71 0.75 -12.25
C GLU A 37 4.08 0.69 -13.75
N GLY A 38 3.37 -0.13 -14.54
CA GLY A 38 3.49 -0.19 -16.00
C GLY A 38 4.52 -1.18 -16.53
N PHE A 39 4.99 -2.10 -15.69
CA PHE A 39 5.92 -3.14 -16.11
C PHE A 39 5.17 -4.40 -16.57
N PRO A 40 5.65 -5.08 -17.64
CA PRO A 40 5.07 -6.35 -18.05
C PRO A 40 5.40 -7.44 -17.02
N SER A 41 4.47 -8.39 -16.83
CA SER A 41 4.59 -9.51 -15.90
C SER A 41 5.77 -10.46 -16.23
N SER A 42 6.33 -10.36 -17.44
CA SER A 42 7.52 -11.11 -17.88
C SER A 42 8.86 -10.42 -17.53
N GLN A 43 8.83 -9.25 -16.90
CA GLN A 43 10.03 -8.53 -16.49
C GLN A 43 10.60 -9.10 -15.19
N ASP A 44 11.88 -9.48 -15.23
CA ASP A 44 12.55 -10.15 -14.10
C ASP A 44 13.46 -9.22 -13.28
N SER A 45 13.66 -7.97 -13.72
CA SER A 45 14.57 -7.02 -13.08
C SER A 45 13.96 -5.61 -13.03
N PHE A 46 14.01 -4.99 -11.86
CA PHE A 46 13.35 -3.72 -11.56
C PHE A 46 14.31 -2.67 -10.96
N ASP A 47 15.57 -2.67 -11.40
CA ASP A 47 16.59 -1.75 -10.88
C ASP A 47 16.11 -0.28 -10.96
N GLY A 48 16.18 0.43 -9.83
CA GLY A 48 15.73 1.83 -9.71
C GLY A 48 14.25 2.01 -9.35
N TYR A 49 13.41 0.98 -9.51
CA TYR A 49 11.97 1.03 -9.21
C TYR A 49 11.55 0.23 -7.98
N GLU A 50 12.51 -0.43 -7.32
CA GLU A 50 12.30 -1.31 -6.18
C GLU A 50 11.47 -0.66 -5.07
N THR A 51 11.81 0.57 -4.70
CA THR A 51 11.15 1.29 -3.62
C THR A 51 9.72 1.68 -4.00
N GLN A 52 9.52 2.07 -5.26
CA GLN A 52 8.22 2.45 -5.80
C GLN A 52 7.27 1.26 -5.84
N ILE A 53 7.72 0.13 -6.40
CA ILE A 53 6.96 -1.13 -6.46
C ILE A 53 6.65 -1.64 -5.05
N LEU A 54 7.62 -1.62 -4.13
CA LEU A 54 7.39 -2.07 -2.75
C LEU A 54 6.40 -1.19 -1.99
N LEU A 55 6.41 0.13 -2.23
CA LEU A 55 5.43 1.02 -1.63
C LEU A 55 4.04 0.79 -2.22
N ARG A 56 3.95 0.59 -3.54
CA ARG A 56 2.70 0.29 -4.23
C ARG A 56 2.09 -1.02 -3.74
N ALA A 57 2.88 -2.09 -3.64
CA ALA A 57 2.45 -3.39 -3.11
C ALA A 57 1.94 -3.28 -1.66
N ARG A 58 2.58 -2.44 -0.84
CA ARG A 58 2.08 -2.18 0.53
C ARG A 58 0.76 -1.43 0.55
N ILE A 59 0.56 -0.47 -0.33
CA ILE A 59 -0.70 0.27 -0.44
C ILE A 59 -1.82 -0.71 -0.77
N ILE A 60 -1.61 -1.55 -1.79
CA ILE A 60 -2.58 -2.58 -2.21
C ILE A 60 -2.88 -3.53 -1.06
N GLY A 61 -1.85 -4.10 -0.41
CA GLY A 61 -2.05 -5.03 0.69
C GLY A 61 -2.74 -4.43 1.92
N VAL A 62 -2.42 -3.19 2.28
CA VAL A 62 -3.11 -2.51 3.40
C VAL A 62 -4.54 -2.15 3.03
N GLU A 63 -4.82 -1.82 1.77
CA GLU A 63 -6.17 -1.57 1.27
C GLU A 63 -7.02 -2.84 1.32
N ASP A 64 -6.51 -3.96 0.82
CA ASP A 64 -7.17 -5.27 0.89
C ASP A 64 -7.44 -5.69 2.34
N LEU A 65 -6.45 -5.56 3.24
CA LEU A 65 -6.63 -5.85 4.66
C LEU A 65 -7.68 -4.94 5.32
N ALA A 66 -7.74 -3.65 4.93
CA ALA A 66 -8.73 -2.72 5.45
C ALA A 66 -10.15 -3.09 4.99
N LEU A 67 -10.31 -3.54 3.74
CA LEU A 67 -11.58 -4.02 3.18
C LEU A 67 -12.00 -5.34 3.82
N ASN A 68 -11.10 -6.32 3.90
CA ASN A 68 -11.36 -7.61 4.52
C ASN A 68 -11.74 -7.46 6.00
N THR A 69 -11.02 -6.61 6.76
CA THR A 69 -11.41 -6.33 8.15
C THR A 69 -12.74 -5.61 8.25
N ALA A 70 -13.12 -4.75 7.28
CA ALA A 70 -14.43 -4.09 7.22
C ALA A 70 -15.62 -5.07 7.12
N HIS A 71 -15.42 -6.26 6.52
CA HIS A 71 -16.48 -7.28 6.41
C HIS A 71 -16.76 -8.05 7.71
N PHE A 72 -15.76 -8.19 8.60
CA PHE A 72 -15.93 -8.89 9.89
C PHE A 72 -16.62 -8.05 10.97
N PHE A 73 -17.08 -6.82 10.66
CA PHE A 73 -17.68 -5.90 11.64
C PHE A 73 -19.09 -6.26 12.08
N ASN A 74 -19.77 -7.18 11.39
CA ASN A 74 -21.17 -7.47 11.67
C ASN A 74 -21.37 -8.95 12.05
N PHE A 75 -20.73 -9.38 13.13
CA PHE A 75 -21.14 -10.57 13.87
C PHE A 75 -21.40 -10.15 15.33
N SER A 76 -22.66 -9.91 15.65
CA SER A 76 -23.12 -9.64 17.00
C SER A 76 -23.72 -10.94 17.53
N ASP A 77 -22.91 -11.77 18.20
CA ASP A 77 -23.42 -12.94 18.91
C ASP A 77 -23.45 -12.64 20.40
N GLY A 78 -24.66 -12.36 20.89
CA GLY A 78 -25.14 -12.61 22.25
C GLY A 78 -24.47 -11.96 23.46
N GLU A 79 -23.16 -12.15 23.68
CA GLU A 79 -22.60 -12.01 25.04
C GLU A 79 -21.15 -11.47 25.14
N GLU A 80 -20.39 -11.37 24.05
CA GLU A 80 -19.08 -10.68 24.06
C GLU A 80 -18.89 -9.76 22.83
N SER A 81 -19.01 -8.45 23.04
CA SER A 81 -18.65 -7.46 22.03
C SER A 81 -17.15 -7.14 22.06
N ILE A 82 -16.36 -7.88 21.28
CA ILE A 82 -14.95 -7.51 21.04
C ILE A 82 -14.94 -6.32 20.07
N SER A 83 -14.79 -5.10 20.61
CA SER A 83 -14.73 -3.85 19.83
C SER A 83 -13.47 -3.77 18.96
N LYS A 84 -13.50 -4.38 17.77
CA LYS A 84 -12.43 -4.27 16.73
C LYS A 84 -12.55 -3.02 15.84
N GLY A 85 -13.40 -2.04 16.22
CA GLY A 85 -13.54 -0.70 15.61
C GLY A 85 -12.21 0.00 15.30
N ASN A 86 -11.26 -0.13 16.22
CA ASN A 86 -9.97 0.54 16.11
C ASN A 86 -9.10 -0.04 14.99
N THR A 87 -9.26 -1.31 14.62
CA THR A 87 -8.35 -2.00 13.69
C THR A 87 -8.52 -1.51 12.25
N SER A 88 -9.76 -1.40 11.75
CA SER A 88 -10.01 -0.85 10.40
C SER A 88 -9.64 0.62 10.32
N SER A 89 -9.95 1.43 11.35
CA SER A 89 -9.53 2.83 11.40
C SER A 89 -8.01 2.98 11.39
N ASN A 90 -7.27 2.09 12.07
CA ASN A 90 -5.82 2.08 12.05
C ASN A 90 -5.25 1.72 10.67
N TYR A 91 -5.82 0.73 9.97
CA TYR A 91 -5.41 0.41 8.60
C TYR A 91 -5.70 1.54 7.62
N GLN A 92 -6.85 2.23 7.75
CA GLN A 92 -7.19 3.39 6.94
C GLN A 92 -6.20 4.56 7.16
N LYS A 93 -5.78 4.81 8.41
CA LYS A 93 -4.74 5.80 8.72
C LYS A 93 -3.39 5.40 8.12
N LEU A 94 -3.00 4.13 8.23
CA LEU A 94 -1.78 3.62 7.63
C LEU A 94 -1.81 3.74 6.10
N LEU A 95 -2.94 3.43 5.47
CA LEU A 95 -3.14 3.58 4.03
C LEU A 95 -2.96 5.02 3.59
N ALA A 96 -3.55 5.98 4.32
CA ALA A 96 -3.39 7.41 4.04
C ALA A 96 -1.92 7.85 4.14
N GLN A 97 -1.18 7.36 5.15
CA GLN A 97 0.24 7.65 5.30
C GLN A 97 1.08 7.07 4.15
N LEU A 98 0.81 5.82 3.75
CA LEU A 98 1.50 5.18 2.64
C LEU A 98 1.22 5.89 1.30
N LYS A 99 -0.04 6.27 1.05
CA LYS A 99 -0.43 7.04 -0.14
C LYS A 99 0.25 8.41 -0.16
N ALA A 100 0.33 9.10 0.98
CA ALA A 100 1.04 10.37 1.10
C ALA A 100 2.55 10.21 0.84
N GLN A 101 3.19 9.18 1.40
CA GLN A 101 4.60 8.89 1.17
C GLN A 101 4.90 8.58 -0.31
N TYR A 102 4.04 7.79 -0.96
CA TYR A 102 4.17 7.49 -2.37
C TYR A 102 4.00 8.76 -3.22
N ALA A 103 3.02 9.61 -2.91
CA ALA A 103 2.82 10.88 -3.61
C ALA A 103 3.98 11.88 -3.36
N GLU A 104 4.61 11.87 -2.20
CA GLU A 104 5.78 12.72 -1.92
C GLU A 104 7.01 12.29 -2.71
N GLN A 105 7.24 10.98 -2.82
CA GLN A 105 8.44 10.43 -3.46
C GLN A 105 8.30 10.30 -4.98
N PHE A 106 7.09 10.01 -5.48
CA PHE A 106 6.84 9.67 -6.89
C PHE A 106 5.69 10.47 -7.51
N GLY A 107 4.92 11.22 -6.70
CA GLY A 107 3.92 12.11 -7.24
C GLY A 107 4.61 13.26 -7.97
N ASN A 108 4.26 13.44 -9.23
CA ASN A 108 4.66 14.61 -10.01
C ASN A 108 4.06 15.86 -9.33
N VAL A 109 4.82 16.46 -8.41
CA VAL A 109 4.46 17.74 -7.82
C VAL A 109 4.67 18.79 -8.91
N SER A 110 3.67 18.92 -9.78
CA SER A 110 3.48 20.09 -10.64
C SER A 110 3.23 21.27 -9.71
N THR A 111 4.29 21.75 -9.08
CA THR A 111 4.30 22.90 -8.18
C THR A 111 4.25 24.14 -9.04
N PHE A 112 3.14 24.33 -9.78
CA PHE A 112 2.75 25.64 -10.24
C PHE A 112 2.20 26.39 -9.03
N LYS A 113 3.12 26.82 -8.16
CA LYS A 113 2.80 27.79 -7.12
C LYS A 113 2.54 29.09 -7.85
N VAL A 114 1.26 29.35 -8.18
CA VAL A 114 0.83 30.64 -8.73
C VAL A 114 1.09 31.68 -7.65
N LEU A 115 2.29 32.27 -7.68
CA LEU A 115 2.63 33.43 -6.88
C LEU A 115 1.75 34.57 -7.40
N LYS A 116 0.72 34.89 -6.62
CA LYS A 116 -0.14 36.05 -6.84
C LYS A 116 0.80 37.26 -6.92
N ARG A 117 0.93 37.87 -8.11
CA ARG A 117 1.78 39.04 -8.31
C ARG A 117 1.33 40.13 -7.34
N LEU A 118 2.22 40.52 -6.44
CA LEU A 118 1.99 41.54 -5.41
C LEU A 118 2.05 42.98 -5.97
N ASP A 119 2.06 43.15 -7.29
CA ASP A 119 2.37 44.41 -7.98
C ASP A 119 1.11 45.14 -8.51
N ARG A 120 0.00 45.07 -7.78
CA ARG A 120 -1.17 45.90 -8.09
C ARG A 120 -1.84 46.38 -6.82
N ALA A 121 -1.24 47.39 -6.22
CA ALA A 121 -1.84 48.29 -5.24
C ALA A 121 -1.65 49.72 -5.74
#